data_AF-A0AB35PNC3-F1
#
_entry.id   AF-A0AB35PNC3-F1
#
_cell.length_a   1.000
_cell.length_b   1.000
_cell.length_c   1.000
_cell.angle_alpha   90.00
_cell.angle_beta   90.00
_cell.angle_gamma   90.00
#
_symmetry.space_group_name_H-M   'P 1'
#
loop_
_entity.id
_entity.type
_entity.pdbx_description
1 polymer ?
#
loop_
_entity_poly.entity_id
_entity_poly.type
_entity_poly.pdbx_seq_one_letter_code
_entity_poly.pdbx_strand_id
1 'polypeptide(L)' 'VEGARPNNGFKLHTNGNGQNHWKKFIAAENGSNAPYLEVNYSYAKPNKPRVQSYSNGSSSSSGHFNLQWDAVPGATGYK' A
#
# COMPACT_ATOMS: atom_id res chain seq x y z
N VAL A 1 17.00 -31.11 -39.55
CA VAL A 1 15.60 -30.97 -39.10
C VAL A 1 15.42 -29.52 -38.69
N GLU A 2 14.68 -28.72 -39.45
CA GLU A 2 14.35 -27.34 -39.06
C GLU A 2 13.46 -27.39 -37.81
N GLY A 3 14.00 -26.88 -36.70
CA GLY A 3 13.44 -27.00 -35.35
C GLY A 3 12.35 -25.99 -35.00
N ALA A 4 11.56 -25.53 -35.97
CA ALA A 4 10.47 -24.60 -35.70
C ALA A 4 9.17 -25.38 -35.44
N ARG A 5 8.74 -25.43 -34.17
CA ARG A 5 7.41 -25.94 -33.80
C ARG A 5 6.36 -24.83 -33.90
N PRO A 6 5.12 -25.11 -34.36
CA PRO A 6 4.04 -24.15 -34.35
C PRO A 6 3.76 -23.63 -32.93
N ASN A 7 3.69 -22.30 -32.77
CA ASN A 7 3.27 -21.66 -31.53
C ASN A 7 1.75 -21.46 -31.54
N ASN A 8 1.03 -22.21 -30.69
CA ASN A 8 -0.43 -22.11 -30.55
C ASN A 8 -0.87 -21.18 -29.40
N GLY A 9 0.04 -20.39 -28.85
CA GLY A 9 -0.27 -19.41 -27.80
C GLY A 9 -0.92 -18.15 -28.35
N PHE A 10 -1.41 -17.29 -27.45
CA PHE A 10 -1.94 -15.97 -27.80
C PHE A 10 -0.92 -14.88 -27.45
N LYS A 11 -0.81 -13.84 -28.30
CA LYS A 11 0.04 -12.67 -28.07
C LYS A 11 -0.82 -11.47 -27.73
N LEU A 12 -0.57 -10.89 -26.58
CA LEU A 12 -1.08 -9.58 -26.22
C LEU A 12 -0.01 -8.55 -26.58
N HIS A 13 -0.29 -7.70 -27.55
CA HIS A 13 0.59 -6.57 -27.86
C HIS A 13 -0.23 -5.30 -28.00
N THR A 14 0.40 -4.16 -27.74
CA THR A 14 -0.10 -2.86 -28.17
C THR A 14 0.19 -2.76 -29.67
N ASN A 15 -0.80 -2.39 -30.47
CA ASN A 15 -0.71 -2.42 -31.95
C ASN A 15 0.21 -1.32 -32.54
N GLY A 16 1.16 -0.80 -31.76
CA GLY A 16 2.06 0.27 -32.19
C GLY A 16 1.44 1.66 -32.28
N ASN A 17 0.13 1.83 -32.00
CA ASN A 17 -0.54 3.14 -32.11
C ASN A 17 -0.35 4.04 -30.86
N GLY A 18 0.79 3.88 -30.17
CA GLY A 18 1.20 4.72 -29.02
C GLY A 18 0.38 4.57 -27.74
N GLN A 19 -0.62 3.69 -27.69
CA GLN A 19 -1.50 3.54 -26.53
C GLN A 19 -1.12 2.31 -25.71
N ASN A 20 -0.80 2.54 -24.44
CA ASN A 20 -0.59 1.48 -23.45
C ASN A 20 -1.87 1.31 -22.64
N HIS A 21 -2.44 0.10 -22.67
CA HIS A 21 -3.61 -0.26 -21.88
C HIS A 21 -3.25 -1.29 -20.83
N TRP A 22 -3.81 -1.14 -19.63
CA TRP A 22 -3.82 -2.18 -18.61
C TRP A 22 -4.78 -3.29 -19.05
N LYS A 23 -4.33 -4.55 -19.02
CA LYS A 23 -5.15 -5.72 -19.37
C LYS A 23 -5.37 -6.56 -18.12
N LYS A 24 -6.63 -6.76 -17.72
CA LYS A 24 -7.02 -7.63 -16.59
C LYS A 24 -7.44 -9.00 -17.14
N PHE A 25 -6.90 -10.07 -16.57
CA PHE A 25 -7.33 -11.45 -16.83
C PHE A 25 -8.08 -11.96 -15.62
N ILE A 26 -9.23 -12.59 -15.87
CA ILE A 26 -10.02 -13.25 -14.84
C ILE A 26 -10.32 -14.65 -15.36
N ALA A 27 -9.92 -15.67 -14.59
CA ALA A 27 -10.37 -17.04 -14.81
C ALA A 27 -11.65 -17.23 -14.00
N ALA A 28 -12.75 -17.57 -14.67
CA ALA A 28 -14.04 -17.81 -14.03
C ALA A 28 -14.80 -18.89 -14.81
N GLU A 29 -15.61 -19.67 -14.10
CA GLU A 29 -16.46 -20.70 -14.71
C GLU A 29 -17.56 -20.08 -15.61
N ASN A 30 -18.04 -18.89 -15.26
CA ASN A 30 -18.96 -18.08 -16.06
C ASN A 30 -18.77 -16.57 -15.78
N GLY A 31 -19.35 -15.72 -16.62
CA GLY A 31 -19.22 -14.25 -16.50
C GLY A 31 -19.88 -13.64 -15.26
N SER A 32 -20.85 -14.33 -14.65
CA SER A 32 -21.53 -13.88 -13.43
C SER A 32 -20.70 -14.13 -12.16
N ASN A 33 -19.86 -15.17 -12.17
CA ASN A 33 -19.00 -15.57 -11.05
C ASN A 33 -17.55 -15.08 -11.19
N ALA A 34 -17.32 -14.10 -12.07
CA ALA A 34 -16.00 -13.51 -12.22
C ALA A 34 -15.59 -12.78 -10.92
N PRO A 35 -14.47 -13.16 -10.26
CA PRO A 35 -14.06 -12.51 -9.03
C PRO A 35 -13.77 -11.02 -9.26
N TYR A 36 -14.39 -10.18 -8.44
CA TYR A 36 -14.05 -8.78 -8.35
C TYR A 36 -12.80 -8.63 -7.48
N LEU A 37 -11.69 -8.25 -8.10
CA LEU A 37 -10.48 -7.86 -7.37
C LEU A 37 -10.72 -6.47 -6.76
N GLU A 38 -11.02 -6.43 -5.47
CA GLU A 38 -11.03 -5.20 -4.69
C GLU A 38 -9.72 -5.11 -3.89
N VAL A 39 -8.96 -4.03 -4.09
CA VAL A 39 -7.79 -3.72 -3.28
C VAL A 39 -8.21 -2.67 -2.26
N ASN A 40 -8.53 -3.11 -1.05
CA ASN A 40 -8.83 -2.22 0.06
C ASN A 40 -7.53 -1.77 0.72
N TYR A 41 -7.17 -0.50 0.53
CA TYR A 41 -6.11 0.13 1.28
C TYR A 41 -6.65 0.53 2.65
N SER A 42 -6.11 -0.08 3.71
CA SER A 42 -6.32 0.40 5.07
C SER A 42 -4.98 0.70 5.71
N TYR A 43 -4.90 1.88 6.33
CA TYR A 43 -3.78 2.21 7.19
C TYR A 43 -4.13 1.78 8.61
N ALA A 44 -3.20 1.09 9.27
CA ALA A 44 -3.37 0.80 10.68
C ALA A 44 -3.53 2.13 11.44
N LYS A 45 -4.56 2.20 12.28
CA LYS A 45 -4.74 3.36 13.16
C LYS A 45 -3.52 3.49 14.06
N PRO A 46 -2.88 4.67 14.14
CA PRO A 46 -1.74 4.87 15.03
C PRO A 46 -2.14 4.64 16.49
N ASN A 47 -1.22 4.08 17.28
CA ASN A 47 -1.39 3.98 18.72
C ASN A 47 -1.48 5.37 19.35
N LYS A 48 -2.15 5.46 20.50
CA LYS A 48 -2.16 6.69 21.29
C LYS A 48 -0.72 7.03 21.72
N PRO A 49 -0.30 8.29 21.60
CA PRO A 49 1.03 8.69 22.04
C PRO A 49 1.16 8.53 23.55
N ARG A 50 2.39 8.29 23.99
CA ARG A 50 2.78 8.20 25.39
C ARG A 50 3.30 9.57 25.85
N VAL A 51 2.85 10.01 27.02
CA VAL A 51 3.24 11.29 27.62
C VAL A 51 3.83 11.03 28.99
N GLN A 52 4.99 11.61 29.26
CA GLN A 52 5.57 11.67 30.59
C GLN A 52 5.80 13.13 30.97
N SER A 53 5.39 13.52 32.17
CA SER A 53 5.61 14.86 32.72
C SER A 53 6.80 14.87 33.66
N TYR A 54 7.63 15.89 33.53
CA TYR A 54 8.79 16.11 34.38
C TYR A 54 8.71 17.51 34.98
N SER A 55 8.76 17.59 36.31
CA SER A 55 8.94 18.85 37.04
C SER A 55 10.42 19.01 37.36
N ASN A 56 10.95 20.22 37.21
CA ASN A 56 12.35 20.52 37.54
C ASN A 56 12.58 20.79 39.04
N GLY A 57 11.64 20.37 39.90
CA GLY A 57 11.71 20.49 41.36
C GLY A 57 10.61 21.39 41.93
N SER A 58 10.25 21.16 43.19
CA SER A 58 9.11 21.80 43.87
C SER A 58 9.19 23.32 43.98
N SER A 59 10.39 23.91 43.83
CA SER A 59 10.62 25.36 43.84
C SER A 59 10.75 25.97 42.43
N SER A 60 10.59 25.16 41.37
CA SER A 60 10.66 25.62 39.98
C SER A 60 9.26 25.71 39.39
N SER A 61 8.94 26.83 38.75
CA SER A 61 7.74 26.98 37.91
C SER A 61 7.93 26.36 36.50
N SER A 62 9.01 25.62 36.29
CA SER A 62 9.35 25.03 35.00
C SER A 62 9.30 23.50 35.03
N GLY A 63 8.94 22.94 33.88
CA GLY A 63 8.88 21.51 33.63
C GLY A 63 8.73 21.28 32.13
N HIS A 64 8.72 20.01 31.73
CA HIS A 64 8.54 19.65 30.34
C HIS A 64 7.75 18.35 30.23
N PHE A 65 7.14 18.15 29.06
CA PHE A 65 6.54 16.89 28.68
C PHE A 65 7.43 16.19 27.67
N ASN A 66 7.67 14.91 27.89
CA ASN A 66 8.24 14.04 26.88
C ASN A 66 7.09 13.32 26.17
N LEU A 67 6.95 13.58 24.87
CA LEU A 67 5.92 13.00 24.01
C LEU A 67 6.59 11.97 23.10
N GLN A 68 6.07 10.74 23.11
CA GLN A 68 6.60 9.63 22.31
C GLN A 68 5.47 8.94 21.56
N TRP A 69 5.70 8.55 20.32
CA TRP A 69 4.75 7.80 19.50
C TRP A 69 5.46 6.72 18.69
N ASP A 70 4.72 5.70 18.31
CA ASP A 70 5.26 4.64 17.46
C ASP A 70 5.32 5.13 16.01
N ALA A 71 6.33 4.69 15.27
CA ALA A 71 6.50 5.07 13.88
C ALA A 71 5.39 4.46 13.01
N VAL A 72 4.68 5.30 12.25
CA VAL A 72 3.67 4.86 11.29
C VAL A 72 4.32 4.73 9.90
N PRO A 73 4.26 3.57 9.24
CA PRO A 73 4.82 3.38 7.91
C PRO A 73 4.26 4.42 6.91
N GLY A 74 5.16 5.09 6.20
CA GLY A 74 4.81 6.12 5.21
C GLY A 74 4.50 7.50 5.79
N ALA A 75 4.59 7.70 7.11
CA ALA A 75 4.40 9.02 7.70
C ALA A 75 5.57 9.97 7.37
N THR A 76 5.25 11.16 6.89
CA THR A 76 6.23 12.22 6.59
C THR A 76 6.38 13.26 7.71
N GLY A 77 5.53 13.18 8.74
CA GLY A 77 5.56 14.06 9.91
C GLY A 77 4.40 13.80 10.86
N TYR A 78 4.46 14.43 12.04
CA TYR A 78 3.47 14.37 13.10
C TYR A 78 3.17 15.81 13.54
N LYS A 79 1.90 16.15 13.76
CA LYS A 79 1.43 17.52 14.06
C LYS A 79 0.48 17.51 15.25
#